data_AF-A0AA41Y8H6-F1
#
_entry.id   AF-A0AA41Y8H6-F1
#
_cell.length_a   1.000
_cell.length_b   1.000
_cell.length_c   1.000
_cell.angle_alpha   90.00
_cell.angle_beta   90.00
_cell.angle_gamma   90.00
#
_symmetry.space_group_name_H-M   'P 1'
#
loop_
_entity.id
_entity.type
_entity.pdbx_description
1 polymer ?
#
loop_
_entity_poly.entity_id
_entity_poly.type
_entity_poly.pdbx_seq_one_letter_code
_entity_poly.pdbx_strand_id
1 'polypeptide(L)'
;MKSKNFIYPIVLILAALGNWQCHFDKNDQKTEPDKSDWVWLFHGTSTDAWQDTQSGMFPAEGWKVSDNELTVLAETDSTPAGHDIISREKYSNFELELEIKLTEGANSGIKYFVSDQYPDSKGKYLGLEYQLIDDERHDDAKLGQEGNRTMASLYDLIPASKSKEVNSPGTWNKVRIVVDGAKVEHWLNGQKVLEFDRFSDSYRQLVALSKYKNYKNFGELNEGHILLQGHKDEVSFRSIRIRTR
;
A
#
# COMPACT_ATOMS: atom_id res chain seq x y z
N MET A 1 23.42 -80.89 -42.87
CA MET A 1 23.11 -80.74 -44.32
C MET A 1 21.80 -79.98 -44.47
N LYS A 2 21.73 -79.11 -45.50
CA LYS A 2 20.60 -78.26 -45.93
C LYS A 2 20.57 -76.84 -45.35
N SER A 3 21.48 -76.03 -45.88
CA SER A 3 21.27 -74.62 -46.17
C SER A 3 20.07 -74.43 -47.10
N LYS A 4 19.22 -73.44 -46.82
CA LYS A 4 18.28 -72.86 -47.80
C LYS A 4 18.47 -71.34 -47.79
N ASN A 5 18.94 -70.84 -48.93
CA ASN A 5 18.83 -69.43 -49.31
C ASN A 5 17.38 -69.13 -49.73
N PHE A 6 16.89 -67.91 -49.54
CA PHE A 6 16.47 -67.01 -50.63
C PHE A 6 15.98 -65.63 -50.12
N ILE A 7 16.72 -64.60 -50.53
CA ILE A 7 16.34 -63.30 -51.11
C ILE A 7 15.37 -62.33 -50.37
N TYR A 8 15.91 -61.11 -50.18
CA TYR A 8 15.35 -59.84 -49.69
C TYR A 8 14.21 -59.25 -50.55
N PRO A 9 13.47 -58.29 -49.97
CA PRO A 9 13.30 -57.03 -50.67
C PRO A 9 13.78 -55.83 -49.84
N ILE A 10 14.35 -54.88 -50.57
CA ILE A 10 14.78 -53.55 -50.15
C ILE A 10 13.56 -52.77 -49.65
N VAL A 11 13.64 -52.21 -48.43
CA VAL A 11 12.71 -51.18 -47.96
C VAL A 11 13.51 -49.87 -47.87
N LEU A 12 13.17 -48.92 -48.74
CA LEU A 12 13.58 -47.53 -48.65
C LEU A 12 13.03 -46.94 -47.33
N ILE A 13 13.90 -46.46 -46.45
CA ILE A 13 13.50 -45.58 -45.36
C ILE A 13 13.69 -44.13 -45.84
N LEU A 14 12.59 -43.50 -46.23
CA LEU A 14 12.48 -42.06 -46.41
C LEU A 14 12.59 -41.40 -45.02
N ALA A 15 13.68 -40.65 -44.80
CA ALA A 15 13.78 -39.74 -43.65
C ALA A 15 12.83 -38.56 -43.88
N ALA A 16 11.68 -38.55 -43.19
CA ALA A 16 10.83 -37.39 -43.11
C ALA A 16 11.49 -36.36 -42.18
N LEU A 17 12.03 -35.28 -42.75
CA LEU A 17 12.43 -34.07 -42.03
C LEU A 17 11.15 -33.38 -41.52
N GLY A 18 10.78 -33.64 -40.28
CA GLY A 18 9.77 -32.87 -39.56
C GLY A 18 10.35 -31.51 -39.19
N ASN A 19 9.92 -30.46 -39.88
CA ASN A 19 10.09 -29.08 -39.44
C ASN A 19 9.27 -28.85 -38.17
N TRP A 20 9.88 -29.04 -37.00
CA TRP A 20 9.39 -28.41 -35.78
C TRP A 20 9.87 -26.97 -35.75
N GLN A 21 9.01 -26.10 -36.27
CA GLN A 21 9.11 -24.67 -36.10
C GLN A 21 8.63 -24.37 -34.68
N CYS A 22 9.56 -24.12 -33.76
CA CYS A 22 9.23 -23.53 -32.47
C CYS A 22 8.46 -22.23 -32.74
N HIS A 23 7.17 -22.22 -32.42
CA HIS A 23 6.40 -21.00 -32.27
C HIS A 23 6.98 -20.26 -31.06
N PHE A 24 7.77 -19.23 -31.33
CA PHE A 24 8.11 -18.22 -30.34
C PHE A 24 6.88 -17.35 -30.15
N ASP A 25 6.09 -17.63 -29.11
CA ASP A 25 5.13 -16.67 -28.60
C ASP A 25 5.89 -15.44 -28.09
N LYS A 26 5.79 -14.34 -28.84
CA LYS A 26 6.24 -13.02 -28.39
C LYS A 26 5.26 -12.48 -27.36
N ASN A 27 5.29 -12.98 -26.13
CA ASN A 27 4.86 -12.17 -24.98
C ASN A 27 5.33 -12.63 -23.60
N ASP A 28 6.37 -13.45 -23.50
CA ASP A 28 6.98 -13.74 -22.21
C ASP A 28 8.12 -12.75 -21.93
N GLN A 29 7.77 -11.48 -21.68
CA GLN A 29 8.68 -10.57 -21.00
C GLN A 29 8.80 -11.02 -19.55
N LYS A 30 9.68 -11.99 -19.32
CA LYS A 30 10.30 -12.23 -18.03
C LYS A 30 10.97 -10.93 -17.63
N THR A 31 10.30 -10.13 -16.81
CA THR A 31 10.83 -8.89 -16.25
C THR A 31 12.14 -9.23 -15.55
N GLU A 32 13.24 -8.67 -16.04
CA GLU A 32 14.47 -8.69 -15.27
C GLU A 32 14.19 -8.01 -13.92
N PRO A 33 14.72 -8.53 -12.79
CA PRO A 33 14.55 -7.88 -11.50
C PRO A 33 15.15 -6.48 -11.60
N ASP A 34 14.28 -5.48 -11.48
CA ASP A 34 14.67 -4.08 -11.41
C ASP A 34 15.77 -3.96 -10.34
N LYS A 35 16.96 -3.48 -10.72
CA LYS A 35 18.07 -3.19 -9.78
C LYS A 35 17.76 -1.91 -9.01
N SER A 36 16.63 -1.96 -8.36
CA SER A 36 15.92 -0.86 -7.75
C SER A 36 15.77 -1.29 -6.31
N ASP A 37 16.26 -0.50 -5.37
CA ASP A 37 16.14 -0.78 -3.92
C ASP A 37 14.67 -0.74 -3.42
N TRP A 38 13.72 -0.73 -4.35
CA TRP A 38 12.29 -0.74 -4.13
C TRP A 38 11.79 -2.17 -3.98
N VAL A 39 11.04 -2.40 -2.90
CA VAL A 39 10.32 -3.62 -2.61
C VAL A 39 8.84 -3.39 -2.85
N TRP A 40 8.19 -4.30 -3.56
CA TRP A 40 6.74 -4.26 -3.74
C TRP A 40 6.04 -4.74 -2.47
N LEU A 41 5.17 -3.89 -1.92
CA LEU A 41 4.19 -4.29 -0.90
C LEU A 41 2.89 -4.78 -1.57
N PHE A 42 2.59 -4.28 -2.77
CA PHE A 42 1.51 -4.79 -3.61
C PHE A 42 1.76 -4.38 -5.07
N HIS A 43 1.86 -5.37 -5.96
CA HIS A 43 2.10 -5.17 -7.40
C HIS A 43 0.93 -5.65 -8.28
N GLY A 44 -0.24 -5.90 -7.68
CA GLY A 44 -1.49 -6.20 -8.39
C GLY A 44 -2.18 -7.49 -7.97
N THR A 45 -1.46 -8.47 -7.43
CA THR A 45 -2.03 -9.81 -7.16
C THR A 45 -1.73 -10.35 -5.77
N SER A 46 -0.49 -10.27 -5.30
CA SER A 46 -0.10 -10.83 -4.00
C SER A 46 -0.32 -9.84 -2.86
N THR A 47 -0.92 -10.34 -1.78
CA THR A 47 -1.08 -9.65 -0.49
C THR A 47 -0.10 -10.13 0.57
N ASP A 48 0.95 -10.89 0.19
CA ASP A 48 1.86 -11.55 1.13
C ASP A 48 2.59 -10.58 2.06
N ALA A 49 2.80 -9.34 1.62
CA ALA A 49 3.43 -8.30 2.43
C ALA A 49 2.52 -7.75 3.54
N TRP A 50 1.25 -8.14 3.58
CA TRP A 50 0.22 -7.61 4.46
C TRP A 50 -0.36 -8.67 5.40
N GLN A 51 -0.83 -8.23 6.56
CA GLN A 51 -1.52 -9.06 7.54
C GLN A 51 -2.52 -8.23 8.36
N ASP A 52 -3.54 -8.89 8.88
CA ASP A 52 -4.39 -8.37 9.95
C ASP A 52 -3.66 -8.46 11.30
N THR A 53 -3.94 -7.50 12.18
CA THR A 53 -3.28 -7.34 13.49
C THR A 53 -3.62 -8.44 14.50
N GLN A 54 -4.73 -9.16 14.31
CA GLN A 54 -5.19 -10.19 15.25
C GLN A 54 -4.79 -11.60 14.78
N SER A 55 -4.99 -11.89 13.50
CA SER A 55 -4.80 -13.23 12.93
C SER A 55 -3.40 -13.48 12.37
N GLY A 56 -2.64 -12.43 12.04
CA GLY A 56 -1.34 -12.55 11.36
C GLY A 56 -1.44 -13.01 9.89
N MET A 57 -2.65 -13.17 9.38
CA MET A 57 -2.96 -13.49 7.99
C MET A 57 -3.63 -12.30 7.32
N PHE A 58 -3.59 -12.24 5.98
CA PHE A 58 -4.42 -11.26 5.27
C PHE A 58 -5.91 -11.54 5.55
N PRO A 59 -6.74 -10.52 5.82
CA PRO A 59 -8.14 -10.73 6.18
C PRO A 59 -8.92 -11.41 5.05
N ALA A 60 -9.78 -12.36 5.40
CA ALA A 60 -10.62 -13.09 4.44
C ALA A 60 -11.79 -12.25 3.90
N GLU A 61 -12.17 -11.19 4.62
CA GLU A 61 -13.30 -10.32 4.32
C GLU A 61 -12.88 -8.85 4.42
N GLY A 62 -13.70 -7.94 3.88
CA GLY A 62 -13.47 -6.49 3.94
C GLY A 62 -12.42 -5.96 2.96
N TRP A 63 -11.69 -6.84 2.27
CA TRP A 63 -10.73 -6.49 1.22
C TRP A 63 -10.94 -7.33 -0.03
N LYS A 64 -10.70 -6.74 -1.19
CA LYS A 64 -10.77 -7.39 -2.50
C LYS A 64 -9.51 -7.11 -3.30
N VAL A 65 -8.99 -8.14 -3.97
CA VAL A 65 -7.96 -8.00 -5.00
C VAL A 65 -8.56 -8.32 -6.35
N SER A 66 -8.60 -7.33 -7.25
CA SER A 66 -9.07 -7.50 -8.64
C SER A 66 -8.51 -6.39 -9.51
N ASP A 67 -8.28 -6.67 -10.80
CA ASP A 67 -7.85 -5.65 -11.78
C ASP A 67 -6.56 -4.90 -11.40
N ASN A 68 -5.65 -5.58 -10.69
CA ASN A 68 -4.43 -5.02 -10.11
C ASN A 68 -4.66 -3.93 -9.03
N GLU A 69 -5.86 -3.92 -8.44
CA GLU A 69 -6.25 -3.04 -7.34
C GLU A 69 -6.43 -3.85 -6.06
N LEU A 70 -5.96 -3.29 -4.95
CA LEU A 70 -6.26 -3.74 -3.60
C LEU A 70 -7.31 -2.77 -3.03
N THR A 71 -8.53 -3.23 -2.83
CA THR A 71 -9.67 -2.39 -2.48
C THR A 71 -10.21 -2.77 -1.11
N VAL A 72 -10.28 -1.79 -0.19
CA VAL A 72 -11.09 -1.93 1.01
C VAL A 72 -12.56 -1.79 0.63
N LEU A 73 -13.42 -2.68 1.11
CA LEU A 73 -14.84 -2.67 0.80
C LEU A 73 -15.61 -1.79 1.79
N ALA A 74 -16.60 -1.07 1.27
CA ALA A 74 -17.53 -0.31 2.09
C ALA A 74 -18.35 -1.23 3.02
N GLU A 75 -18.63 -0.75 4.22
CA GLU A 75 -19.50 -1.46 5.16
C GLU A 75 -20.94 -1.46 4.64
N THR A 76 -21.56 -2.63 4.62
CA THR A 76 -22.99 -2.81 4.31
C THR A 76 -23.62 -3.74 5.34
N ASP A 77 -24.94 -3.90 5.31
CA ASP A 77 -25.64 -4.87 6.18
C ASP A 77 -25.12 -6.31 5.99
N SER A 78 -24.52 -6.63 4.84
CA SER A 78 -23.98 -7.95 4.49
C SER A 78 -22.46 -8.02 4.44
N THR A 79 -21.77 -6.89 4.55
CA THR A 79 -20.31 -6.79 4.42
C THR A 79 -19.76 -6.01 5.61
N PRO A 80 -19.00 -6.64 6.52
CA PRO A 80 -18.38 -5.89 7.61
C PRO A 80 -17.42 -4.84 7.05
N ALA A 81 -17.22 -3.75 7.80
CA ALA A 81 -16.21 -2.75 7.45
C ALA A 81 -14.85 -3.43 7.23
N GLY A 82 -14.06 -2.88 6.31
CA GLY A 82 -12.68 -3.32 6.13
C GLY A 82 -11.90 -3.31 7.43
N HIS A 83 -11.04 -4.30 7.64
CA HIS A 83 -10.13 -4.30 8.78
C HIS A 83 -8.85 -3.56 8.42
N ASP A 84 -8.24 -2.85 9.37
CA ASP A 84 -6.88 -2.32 9.18
C ASP A 84 -5.90 -3.45 8.85
N ILE A 85 -5.14 -3.30 7.77
CA ILE A 85 -4.04 -4.21 7.43
C ILE A 85 -2.70 -3.51 7.65
N ILE A 86 -1.74 -4.25 8.17
CA ILE A 86 -0.38 -3.77 8.39
C ILE A 86 0.63 -4.52 7.51
N SER A 87 1.73 -3.87 7.16
CA SER A 87 2.88 -4.54 6.57
C SER A 87 3.43 -5.59 7.53
N ARG A 88 3.94 -6.71 7.03
CA ARG A 88 4.63 -7.71 7.88
C ARG A 88 5.91 -7.14 8.49
N GLU A 89 6.68 -6.43 7.67
CA GLU A 89 7.92 -5.79 8.09
C GLU A 89 7.66 -4.43 8.76
N LYS A 90 8.63 -4.01 9.57
CA LYS A 90 8.71 -2.67 10.16
C LYS A 90 9.74 -1.83 9.41
N TYR A 91 9.51 -0.53 9.37
CA TYR A 91 10.36 0.42 8.66
C TYR A 91 10.72 1.60 9.56
N SER A 92 11.97 2.06 9.46
CA SER A 92 12.50 3.25 10.12
C SER A 92 12.59 4.41 9.12
N ASN A 93 13.70 4.49 8.37
CA ASN A 93 13.86 5.39 7.24
C ASN A 93 13.32 4.72 5.97
N PHE A 94 12.41 5.39 5.30
CA PHE A 94 11.81 4.84 4.10
C PHE A 94 11.28 5.91 3.16
N GLU A 95 11.06 5.47 1.94
CA GLU A 95 10.27 6.17 0.95
C GLU A 95 9.17 5.22 0.49
N LEU A 96 7.92 5.57 0.75
CA LEU A 96 6.73 4.82 0.36
C LEU A 96 6.07 5.54 -0.82
N GLU A 97 5.75 4.80 -1.87
CA GLU A 97 4.97 5.28 -3.01
C GLU A 97 3.80 4.34 -3.28
N LEU A 98 2.65 4.93 -3.59
CA LEU A 98 1.43 4.23 -3.97
C LEU A 98 0.47 5.14 -4.71
N GLU A 99 -0.52 4.55 -5.35
CA GLU A 99 -1.66 5.29 -5.90
C GLU A 99 -2.93 4.93 -5.14
N ILE A 100 -3.79 5.92 -4.92
CA ILE A 100 -5.07 5.78 -4.23
C ILE A 100 -6.22 6.30 -5.09
N LYS A 101 -7.39 5.68 -4.99
CA LYS A 101 -8.64 6.11 -5.64
C LYS A 101 -9.76 6.03 -4.62
N LEU A 102 -10.35 7.19 -4.32
CA LEU A 102 -11.46 7.33 -3.37
C LEU A 102 -12.80 7.21 -4.09
N THR A 103 -13.82 6.66 -3.44
CA THR A 103 -15.22 6.94 -3.81
C THR A 103 -15.68 8.29 -3.25
N GLU A 104 -16.81 8.78 -3.73
CA GLU A 104 -17.39 10.04 -3.27
C GLU A 104 -17.66 9.98 -1.75
N GLY A 105 -17.19 10.98 -1.01
CA GLY A 105 -17.35 11.04 0.44
C GLY A 105 -16.49 10.05 1.24
N ALA A 106 -15.58 9.30 0.62
CA ALA A 106 -14.82 8.26 1.32
C ALA A 106 -13.82 8.82 2.35
N ASN A 107 -13.53 8.00 3.37
CA ASN A 107 -12.48 8.21 4.36
C ASN A 107 -11.67 6.92 4.56
N SER A 108 -10.36 7.05 4.66
CA SER A 108 -9.38 6.01 4.96
C SER A 108 -8.07 6.70 5.40
N GLY A 109 -6.96 5.98 5.46
CA GLY A 109 -5.68 6.53 5.87
C GLY A 109 -4.54 5.58 5.57
N ILE A 110 -3.36 6.17 5.38
CA ILE A 110 -2.09 5.42 5.37
C ILE A 110 -1.38 5.79 6.66
N LYS A 111 -1.16 4.82 7.54
CA LYS A 111 -0.44 5.05 8.79
C LYS A 111 0.97 4.48 8.73
N TYR A 112 1.89 5.12 9.44
CA TYR A 112 3.29 4.74 9.53
C TYR A 112 3.81 4.96 10.96
N PHE A 113 4.94 4.32 11.29
CA PHE A 113 5.36 4.10 12.68
C PHE A 113 4.27 3.41 13.50
N VAL A 114 3.55 2.48 12.86
CA VAL A 114 2.43 1.79 13.48
C VAL A 114 2.93 0.73 14.45
N SER A 115 2.41 0.73 15.66
CA SER A 115 2.73 -0.25 16.70
C SER A 115 1.61 -0.37 17.71
N ASP A 116 1.49 -1.54 18.34
CA ASP A 116 0.70 -1.77 19.54
C ASP A 116 1.46 -1.41 20.84
N GLN A 117 2.75 -1.06 20.75
CA GLN A 117 3.62 -0.81 21.89
C GLN A 117 3.54 0.61 22.44
N TYR A 118 2.71 1.50 21.88
CA TYR A 118 2.50 2.81 22.47
C TYR A 118 1.97 2.66 23.90
N PRO A 119 2.56 3.33 24.90
CA PRO A 119 2.01 3.35 26.25
C PRO A 119 0.54 3.76 26.21
N ASP A 120 -0.30 3.07 26.99
CA ASP A 120 -1.76 3.27 27.05
C ASP A 120 -2.56 2.96 25.77
N SER A 121 -1.93 2.35 24.74
CA SER A 121 -2.62 1.88 23.53
C SER A 121 -3.70 0.84 23.81
N LYS A 122 -3.55 0.08 24.92
CA LYS A 122 -4.38 -1.09 25.26
C LYS A 122 -4.47 -2.10 24.09
N GLY A 123 -3.35 -2.31 23.39
CA GLY A 123 -3.25 -3.22 22.25
C GLY A 123 -3.76 -2.64 20.93
N LYS A 124 -4.12 -1.35 20.88
CA LYS A 124 -4.46 -0.68 19.62
C LYS A 124 -3.20 -0.40 18.82
N TYR A 125 -3.25 -0.71 17.53
CA TYR A 125 -2.23 -0.32 16.57
C TYR A 125 -2.43 1.17 16.24
N LEU A 126 -1.52 1.99 16.76
CA LEU A 126 -1.53 3.44 16.59
C LEU A 126 -0.30 3.85 15.78
N GLY A 127 -0.38 4.97 15.08
CA GLY A 127 0.73 5.52 14.30
C GLY A 127 0.37 6.87 13.70
N LEU A 128 1.35 7.51 13.07
CA LEU A 128 1.13 8.75 12.32
C LEU A 128 0.33 8.44 11.07
N GLU A 129 -0.56 9.36 10.67
CA GLU A 129 -1.55 9.10 9.62
C GLU A 129 -1.46 10.17 8.52
N TYR A 130 -1.13 9.73 7.31
CA TYR A 130 -1.42 10.46 6.09
C TYR A 130 -2.91 10.27 5.79
N GLN A 131 -3.67 11.35 5.90
CA GLN A 131 -5.11 11.30 5.76
C GLN A 131 -5.55 11.06 4.30
N LEU A 132 -6.50 10.15 4.09
CA LEU A 132 -7.16 9.91 2.81
C LEU A 132 -8.65 10.21 2.96
N ILE A 133 -9.12 11.33 2.43
CA ILE A 133 -10.51 11.76 2.64
C ILE A 133 -11.00 12.60 1.46
N ASP A 134 -12.30 12.52 1.17
CA ASP A 134 -12.97 13.49 0.31
C ASP A 134 -13.19 14.80 1.09
N ASP A 135 -12.28 15.75 0.86
CA ASP A 135 -12.28 17.07 1.51
C ASP A 135 -13.59 17.85 1.34
N GLU A 136 -14.28 17.65 0.21
CA GLU A 136 -15.49 18.41 -0.11
C GLU A 136 -16.72 17.87 0.62
N ARG A 137 -16.78 16.55 0.81
CA ARG A 137 -18.03 15.87 1.18
C ARG A 137 -18.01 15.20 2.55
N HIS A 138 -16.88 14.67 2.99
CA HIS A 138 -16.83 13.94 4.26
C HIS A 138 -16.81 14.92 5.45
N ASP A 139 -17.66 14.71 6.44
CA ASP A 139 -17.84 15.68 7.54
C ASP A 139 -16.60 15.86 8.41
N ASP A 140 -15.78 14.82 8.60
CA ASP A 140 -14.53 14.94 9.37
C ASP A 140 -13.51 15.91 8.74
N ALA A 141 -13.58 16.15 7.41
CA ALA A 141 -12.73 17.14 6.74
C ALA A 141 -13.04 18.59 7.18
N LYS A 142 -14.25 18.82 7.72
CA LYS A 142 -14.71 20.11 8.25
C LYS A 142 -14.39 20.29 9.74
N LEU A 143 -13.89 19.23 10.39
CA LEU A 143 -13.51 19.23 11.79
C LEU A 143 -12.01 19.54 11.97
N GLY A 144 -11.58 19.58 13.23
CA GLY A 144 -10.19 19.86 13.58
C GLY A 144 -9.85 21.35 13.55
N GLN A 145 -8.59 21.67 13.29
CA GLN A 145 -8.06 23.04 13.28
C GLN A 145 -7.30 23.29 11.98
N GLU A 146 -7.57 24.42 11.32
CA GLU A 146 -6.90 24.84 10.08
C GLU A 146 -6.89 23.78 8.96
N GLY A 147 -7.88 22.88 8.94
CA GLY A 147 -7.97 21.80 7.94
C GLY A 147 -7.03 20.61 8.20
N ASN A 148 -6.57 20.40 9.45
CA ASN A 148 -5.65 19.30 9.81
C ASN A 148 -6.25 17.88 9.72
N ARG A 149 -7.48 17.73 9.24
CA ARG A 149 -8.16 16.45 8.95
C ARG A 149 -8.49 16.25 7.47
N THR A 150 -7.90 17.08 6.60
CA THR A 150 -8.08 17.03 5.14
C THR A 150 -7.01 16.17 4.47
N MET A 151 -7.22 15.79 3.21
CA MET A 151 -6.33 14.97 2.37
C MET A 151 -4.86 15.35 2.53
N ALA A 152 -3.99 14.34 2.69
CA ALA A 152 -2.55 14.48 2.85
C ALA A 152 -2.06 15.19 4.12
N SER A 153 -2.96 15.66 4.99
CA SER A 153 -2.57 16.18 6.30
C SER A 153 -1.98 15.09 7.17
N LEU A 154 -1.19 15.49 8.17
CA LEU A 154 -0.90 14.63 9.31
C LEU A 154 -2.12 14.70 10.24
N TYR A 155 -2.94 13.65 10.22
CA TYR A 155 -4.28 13.68 10.80
C TYR A 155 -4.32 14.24 12.23
N ASP A 156 -5.18 15.25 12.46
CA ASP A 156 -5.41 15.94 13.73
C ASP A 156 -4.18 16.67 14.31
N LEU A 157 -3.09 16.79 13.54
CA LEU A 157 -1.84 17.41 13.97
C LEU A 157 -1.43 18.57 13.07
N ILE A 158 -1.11 18.31 11.80
CA ILE A 158 -0.52 19.31 10.89
C ILE A 158 -1.31 19.32 9.58
N PRO A 159 -1.91 20.45 9.16
CA PRO A 159 -2.60 20.54 7.89
C PRO A 159 -1.63 20.44 6.71
N ALA A 160 -2.06 19.76 5.65
CA ALA A 160 -1.40 19.86 4.35
C ALA A 160 -1.59 21.26 3.74
N SER A 161 -0.74 21.60 2.78
CA SER A 161 -0.81 22.86 2.03
C SER A 161 -2.22 23.08 1.47
N LYS A 162 -2.75 24.30 1.64
CA LYS A 162 -4.04 24.73 1.05
C LYS A 162 -3.98 24.76 -0.49
N SER A 163 -2.79 24.74 -1.08
CA SER A 163 -2.58 24.65 -2.53
C SER A 163 -2.42 23.23 -3.06
N LYS A 164 -2.68 22.20 -2.23
CA LYS A 164 -2.63 20.80 -2.67
C LYS A 164 -3.66 20.56 -3.78
N GLU A 165 -3.24 19.84 -4.81
CA GLU A 165 -4.13 19.43 -5.90
C GLU A 165 -4.55 17.97 -5.70
N VAL A 166 -5.84 17.75 -5.45
CA VAL A 166 -6.45 16.43 -5.28
C VAL A 166 -7.31 16.14 -6.51
N ASN A 167 -7.10 14.98 -7.14
CA ASN A 167 -8.00 14.53 -8.20
C ASN A 167 -9.35 14.12 -7.60
N SER A 168 -10.43 14.39 -8.33
CA SER A 168 -11.80 14.08 -7.91
C SER A 168 -11.99 12.58 -7.60
N PRO A 169 -12.96 12.22 -6.74
CA PRO A 169 -13.34 10.83 -6.51
C PRO A 169 -13.53 10.04 -7.80
N GLY A 170 -13.15 8.77 -7.78
CA GLY A 170 -13.08 7.89 -8.96
C GLY A 170 -11.78 8.02 -9.77
N THR A 171 -10.92 9.00 -9.47
CA THR A 171 -9.64 9.21 -10.15
C THR A 171 -8.46 8.87 -9.24
N TRP A 172 -7.39 8.34 -9.84
CA TRP A 172 -6.16 7.99 -9.12
C TRP A 172 -5.38 9.23 -8.68
N ASN A 173 -4.92 9.22 -7.44
CA ASN A 173 -3.98 10.17 -6.87
C ASN A 173 -2.67 9.45 -6.54
N LYS A 174 -1.53 10.09 -6.80
CA LYS A 174 -0.21 9.56 -6.42
C LYS A 174 0.14 10.06 -5.02
N VAL A 175 0.46 9.15 -4.12
CA VAL A 175 0.88 9.43 -2.76
C VAL A 175 2.34 9.04 -2.60
N ARG A 176 3.10 9.89 -1.91
CA ARG A 176 4.47 9.57 -1.49
C ARG A 176 4.76 10.08 -0.08
N ILE A 177 5.32 9.21 0.75
CA ILE A 177 5.71 9.53 2.13
C ILE A 177 7.22 9.27 2.23
N VAL A 178 7.97 10.28 2.68
CA VAL A 178 9.42 10.19 2.85
C VAL A 178 9.74 10.38 4.32
N VAL A 179 10.47 9.43 4.90
CA VAL A 179 11.01 9.51 6.26
C VAL A 179 12.53 9.38 6.21
N ASP A 180 13.20 10.43 6.70
CA ASP A 180 14.65 10.53 6.82
C ASP A 180 15.00 10.97 8.24
N GLY A 181 15.19 9.99 9.12
CA GLY A 181 15.41 10.16 10.55
C GLY A 181 14.23 10.85 11.24
N ALA A 182 14.43 12.11 11.59
CA ALA A 182 13.42 12.95 12.23
C ALA A 182 12.47 13.60 11.22
N LYS A 183 12.95 13.82 9.99
CA LYS A 183 12.26 14.57 8.97
C LYS A 183 11.25 13.68 8.24
N VAL A 184 10.02 14.14 8.14
CA VAL A 184 8.94 13.47 7.41
C VAL A 184 8.34 14.43 6.38
N GLU A 185 8.11 13.94 5.17
CA GLU A 185 7.46 14.68 4.09
C GLU A 185 6.24 13.91 3.56
N HIS A 186 5.14 14.63 3.31
CA HIS A 186 4.01 14.11 2.55
C HIS A 186 3.97 14.77 1.17
N TRP A 187 3.75 13.94 0.16
CA TRP A 187 3.64 14.34 -1.23
C TRP A 187 2.34 13.80 -1.83
N LEU A 188 1.64 14.67 -2.55
CA LEU A 188 0.42 14.36 -3.28
C LEU A 188 0.58 14.81 -4.72
N ASN A 189 0.34 13.92 -5.68
CA ASN A 189 0.39 14.20 -7.12
C ASN A 189 1.68 14.90 -7.57
N GLY A 190 2.81 14.57 -6.94
CA GLY A 190 4.13 15.13 -7.24
C GLY A 190 4.44 16.47 -6.54
N GLN A 191 3.50 17.03 -5.79
CA GLN A 191 3.70 18.23 -4.98
C GLN A 191 4.00 17.84 -3.53
N LYS A 192 5.05 18.43 -2.92
CA LYS A 192 5.24 18.34 -1.47
C LYS A 192 4.21 19.22 -0.79
N VAL A 193 3.36 18.63 0.04
CA VAL A 193 2.23 19.32 0.68
C VAL A 193 2.41 19.46 2.19
N LEU A 194 3.33 18.72 2.80
CA LEU A 194 3.62 18.80 4.23
C LEU A 194 5.07 18.38 4.49
N GLU A 195 5.73 19.06 5.43
CA GLU A 195 7.04 18.68 5.97
C GLU A 195 7.06 18.96 7.49
N PHE A 196 7.61 18.05 8.29
CA PHE A 196 7.78 18.24 9.73
C PHE A 196 8.97 17.45 10.30
N ASP A 197 9.39 17.84 11.50
CA ASP A 197 10.34 17.10 12.34
C ASP A 197 9.57 16.45 13.49
N ARG A 198 9.52 15.12 13.50
CA ARG A 198 8.75 14.33 14.48
C ARG A 198 9.36 14.30 15.89
N PHE A 199 10.56 14.84 16.09
CA PHE A 199 11.22 14.95 17.39
C PHE A 199 11.31 16.40 17.89
N SER A 200 10.77 17.35 17.15
CA SER A 200 10.75 18.76 17.53
C SER A 200 9.78 19.06 18.67
N ASP A 201 10.07 20.11 19.44
CA ASP A 201 9.18 20.56 20.50
C ASP A 201 7.84 21.08 19.97
N SER A 202 7.83 21.67 18.78
CA SER A 202 6.58 22.09 18.12
C SER A 202 5.69 20.90 17.78
N TYR A 203 6.26 19.79 17.29
CA TYR A 203 5.52 18.55 17.08
C TYR A 203 4.90 18.02 18.39
N ARG A 204 5.70 17.95 19.46
CA ARG A 204 5.21 17.48 20.78
C ARG A 204 4.09 18.34 21.34
N GLN A 205 4.14 19.67 21.13
CA GLN A 205 3.06 20.58 21.51
C GLN A 205 1.78 20.28 20.73
N LEU A 206 1.86 20.00 19.43
CA LEU A 206 0.70 19.59 18.63
C LEU A 206 0.10 18.28 19.15
N VAL A 207 0.94 17.28 19.46
CA VAL A 207 0.48 16.01 20.06
C VAL A 207 -0.26 16.26 21.38
N ALA A 208 0.29 17.10 22.26
CA ALA A 208 -0.32 17.43 23.55
C ALA A 208 -1.69 18.13 23.43
N LEU A 209 -1.96 18.81 22.31
CA LEU A 209 -3.23 19.48 22.02
C LEU A 209 -4.22 18.61 21.22
N SER A 210 -3.76 17.47 20.71
CA SER A 210 -4.54 16.58 19.83
C SER A 210 -5.30 15.49 20.58
N LYS A 211 -6.05 14.65 19.84
CA LYS A 211 -6.63 13.41 20.37
C LYS A 211 -5.58 12.42 20.89
N TYR A 212 -4.30 12.58 20.53
CA TYR A 212 -3.21 11.68 20.89
C TYR A 212 -2.48 12.04 22.19
N LYS A 213 -2.88 13.11 22.89
CA LYS A 213 -2.21 13.65 24.09
C LYS A 213 -1.88 12.64 25.21
N ASN A 214 -2.60 11.52 25.28
CA ASN A 214 -2.40 10.49 26.29
C ASN A 214 -1.43 9.39 25.85
N TYR A 215 -1.02 9.35 24.58
CA TYR A 215 -0.06 8.37 24.07
C TYR A 215 1.34 8.94 24.16
N LYS A 216 2.08 8.52 25.18
CA LYS A 216 3.46 8.95 25.37
C LYS A 216 4.31 8.59 24.14
N ASN A 217 5.10 9.54 23.67
CA ASN A 217 5.98 9.40 22.50
C ASN A 217 5.22 9.02 21.21
N PHE A 218 3.97 9.45 21.06
CA PHE A 218 3.20 9.25 19.82
C PHE A 218 3.98 9.75 18.60
N GLY A 219 4.16 8.90 17.58
CA GLY A 219 4.94 9.22 16.36
C GLY A 219 6.47 9.28 16.51
N GLU A 220 6.99 9.03 17.72
CA GLU A 220 8.42 9.12 18.03
C GLU A 220 9.12 7.74 18.10
N LEU A 221 8.47 6.66 17.66
CA LEU A 221 9.11 5.34 17.57
C LEU A 221 10.24 5.33 16.52
N ASN A 222 11.26 4.49 16.71
CA ASN A 222 12.37 4.36 15.75
C ASN A 222 11.94 3.67 14.45
N GLU A 223 11.00 2.74 14.55
CA GLU A 223 10.43 1.98 13.44
C GLU A 223 8.99 1.57 13.75
N GLY A 224 8.24 1.21 12.72
CA GLY A 224 6.93 0.59 12.87
C GLY A 224 6.38 0.10 11.55
N HIS A 225 5.19 -0.50 11.60
CA HIS A 225 4.53 -0.99 10.39
C HIS A 225 3.99 0.17 9.54
N ILE A 226 3.79 -0.11 8.25
CA ILE A 226 2.87 0.65 7.41
C ILE A 226 1.48 0.04 7.58
N LEU A 227 0.43 0.85 7.61
CA LEU A 227 -0.96 0.39 7.72
C LEU A 227 -1.80 1.05 6.64
N LEU A 228 -2.68 0.27 6.02
CA LEU A 228 -3.79 0.79 5.21
C LEU A 228 -5.07 0.64 6.01
N GLN A 229 -5.78 1.76 6.18
CA GLN A 229 -6.93 1.79 7.05
C GLN A 229 -8.13 1.11 6.40
N GLY A 230 -8.64 0.10 7.09
CA GLY A 230 -9.95 -0.46 6.82
C GLY A 230 -11.00 0.42 7.49
N HIS A 231 -11.53 1.40 6.76
CA HIS A 231 -12.66 2.20 7.24
C HIS A 231 -13.98 1.64 6.66
N LYS A 232 -15.07 2.38 6.83
CA LYS A 232 -16.41 2.04 6.35
C LYS A 232 -16.63 2.33 4.86
N ASP A 233 -15.66 2.95 4.20
CA ASP A 233 -15.78 3.46 2.83
C ASP A 233 -14.87 2.71 1.86
N GLU A 234 -15.28 2.68 0.60
CA GLU A 234 -14.49 2.03 -0.45
C GLU A 234 -13.32 2.91 -0.88
N VAL A 235 -12.10 2.35 -0.78
CA VAL A 235 -10.87 2.98 -1.26
C VAL A 235 -10.02 1.92 -1.94
N SER A 236 -9.51 2.26 -3.14
CA SER A 236 -8.64 1.38 -3.90
C SER A 236 -7.20 1.86 -3.86
N PHE A 237 -6.27 0.91 -3.71
CA PHE A 237 -4.84 1.11 -3.67
C PHE A 237 -4.17 0.31 -4.80
N ARG A 238 -3.10 0.83 -5.38
CA ARG A 238 -2.25 0.06 -6.31
C ARG A 238 -0.81 0.54 -6.32
N SER A 239 0.05 -0.25 -6.97
CA SER A 239 1.47 0.08 -7.17
C SER A 239 2.19 0.47 -5.88
N ILE A 240 1.95 -0.30 -4.81
CA ILE A 240 2.49 0.01 -3.49
C ILE A 240 3.91 -0.53 -3.41
N ARG A 241 4.88 0.37 -3.30
CA ARG A 241 6.29 0.04 -3.18
C ARG A 241 6.96 0.88 -2.12
N ILE A 242 7.97 0.32 -1.49
CA ILE A 242 8.75 0.98 -0.45
C ILE A 242 10.23 0.76 -0.67
N ARG A 243 11.04 1.78 -0.39
CA ARG A 243 12.50 1.70 -0.39
C ARG A 243 13.02 2.14 0.97
N THR A 244 13.83 1.31 1.61
CA THR A 244 14.55 1.67 2.83
C THR A 244 15.71 2.62 2.50
N ARG A 245 15.96 3.61 3.36
CA ARG A 245 17.01 4.61 3.16
C ARG A 245 18.09 4.57 4.25
#